data_AF-A0A2U2DHL6-F1
#
_entry.id   AF-A0A2U2DHL6-F1
#
_cell.length_a   1.000
_cell.length_b   1.000
_cell.length_c   1.000
_cell.angle_alpha   90.00
_cell.angle_beta   90.00
_cell.angle_gamma   90.00
#
_symmetry.space_group_name_H-M   'P 1'
#
loop_
_entity.id
_entity.type
_entity.pdbx_description
1 polymer ?
#
loop_
_entity_poly.entity_id
_entity_poly.type
_entity_poly.pdbx_seq_one_letter_code
_entity_poly.pdbx_strand_id
1 'polypeptide(L)'
;MTGRLIFMGEINKPVANSIHHADALSFMRRLQPIGSGIDYWAVADSGKYRLDYQMGQRLGNEYLEFVGNYPTFGNANLLGWIVEGIARTADHNGKIDASALGFLRVVNDYAMAAAAILAMPSAHDAAG
;
A
#
# COMPACT_ATOMS: atom_id res chain seq x y z
N MET A 1 -14.74 -19.36 -15.43
CA MET A 1 -14.69 -17.94 -15.87
C MET A 1 -13.73 -17.22 -14.95
N THR A 2 -12.59 -16.75 -15.45
CA THR A 2 -11.63 -15.99 -14.65
C THR A 2 -12.18 -14.58 -14.51
N GLY A 3 -12.72 -14.25 -13.33
CA GLY A 3 -13.16 -12.89 -13.02
C GLY A 3 -11.97 -11.95 -13.13
N ARG A 4 -11.92 -11.16 -14.21
CA ARG A 4 -10.91 -10.11 -14.36
C ARG A 4 -11.28 -9.01 -13.38
N LEU A 5 -10.41 -8.76 -12.40
CA LEU A 5 -10.51 -7.62 -11.52
C LEU A 5 -10.42 -6.36 -12.40
N ILE A 6 -11.54 -5.68 -12.62
CA ILE A 6 -11.56 -4.37 -13.27
C ILE A 6 -11.59 -3.37 -12.13
N PHE A 7 -10.52 -2.59 -11.98
CA PHE A 7 -10.54 -1.40 -11.16
C PHE A 7 -11.70 -0.52 -11.68
N MET A 8 -12.71 -0.26 -10.84
CA MET A 8 -13.92 0.48 -11.26
C MET A 8 -13.66 1.98 -11.51
N GLY A 9 -12.41 2.44 -11.41
CA GLY A 9 -11.98 3.78 -11.81
C GLY A 9 -11.15 3.74 -13.10
N GLU A 10 -10.94 4.90 -13.72
CA GLU A 10 -9.97 5.02 -14.81
C GLU A 10 -8.55 5.01 -14.24
N ILE A 11 -7.72 4.04 -14.67
CA ILE A 11 -6.28 4.12 -14.43
C ILE A 11 -5.73 5.22 -15.32
N ASN A 12 -5.42 6.35 -14.72
CA ASN A 12 -4.95 7.51 -15.45
C ASN A 12 -3.51 7.32 -15.92
N LYS A 13 -3.21 7.81 -17.12
CA LYS A 13 -1.82 8.03 -17.52
C LYS A 13 -1.19 9.01 -16.52
N PRO A 14 0.08 8.81 -16.13
CA PRO A 14 0.75 9.74 -15.24
C PRO A 14 0.67 11.15 -15.82
N VAL A 15 0.12 12.09 -15.05
CA VAL A 15 0.04 13.49 -15.43
C VAL A 15 1.43 14.09 -15.19
N ALA A 16 2.01 14.73 -16.20
CA ALA A 16 3.24 15.49 -16.01
C ALA A 16 2.98 16.56 -14.92
N ASN A 17 3.75 16.53 -13.83
CA ASN A 17 3.61 17.31 -12.59
C ASN A 17 2.72 16.71 -11.47
N SER A 18 2.39 15.41 -11.50
CA SER A 18 1.82 14.74 -10.33
C SER A 18 2.81 14.74 -9.15
N ILE A 19 2.31 14.95 -7.93
CA ILE A 19 3.11 14.79 -6.70
C ILE A 19 3.73 13.39 -6.70
N HIS A 20 5.06 13.33 -6.59
CA HIS A 20 5.77 12.06 -6.57
C HIS A 20 5.54 11.36 -5.23
N HIS A 21 5.24 10.06 -5.23
CA HIS A 21 4.88 9.32 -4.01
C HIS A 21 5.94 9.44 -2.89
N ALA A 22 7.23 9.51 -3.26
CA ALA A 22 8.33 9.66 -2.28
C ALA A 22 8.39 11.05 -1.62
N ASP A 23 7.65 12.03 -2.15
CA ASP A 23 7.50 13.36 -1.57
C ASP A 23 6.10 13.52 -0.90
N ALA A 24 5.18 12.59 -1.15
CA ALA A 24 3.80 12.62 -0.66
C ALA A 24 3.59 11.75 0.59
N LEU A 25 4.18 10.56 0.61
CA LEU A 25 4.03 9.57 1.66
C LEU A 25 5.08 9.78 2.74
N SER A 26 4.64 9.96 3.98
CA SER A 26 5.45 10.33 5.14
C SER A 26 6.54 9.32 5.51
N PHE A 27 6.38 8.08 5.05
CA PHE A 27 7.29 6.96 5.28
C PHE A 27 8.21 6.66 4.10
N MET A 28 8.23 7.52 3.09
CA MET A 28 9.10 7.39 1.93
C MET A 28 10.00 8.61 1.81
N ARG A 29 11.15 8.43 1.15
CA ARG A 29 12.01 9.57 0.80
C ARG A 29 12.87 9.27 -0.41
N ARG A 30 13.24 10.33 -1.13
CA ARG A 30 14.28 10.25 -2.17
C ARG A 30 15.64 10.06 -1.52
N LEU A 31 16.43 9.14 -2.07
CA LEU A 31 17.84 9.00 -1.68
C LEU A 31 18.64 10.18 -2.24
N GLN A 32 19.71 10.52 -1.53
CA GLN A 32 20.65 11.58 -1.92
C GLN A 32 21.97 10.95 -2.40
N PRO A 33 22.60 11.50 -3.45
CA PRO A 33 22.15 12.65 -4.26
C PRO A 33 20.92 12.35 -5.14
N ILE A 34 20.30 13.40 -5.69
CA ILE A 34 19.16 13.25 -6.61
C ILE A 34 19.52 12.26 -7.74
N GLY A 35 18.66 11.26 -7.95
CA GLY A 35 18.88 10.19 -8.92
C GLY A 35 19.32 8.86 -8.31
N SER A 36 19.65 8.83 -7.00
CA SER A 36 20.07 7.61 -6.30
C SER A 36 18.95 6.61 -5.95
N GLY A 37 17.72 6.88 -6.39
CA GLY A 37 16.57 6.03 -6.11
C GLY A 37 15.73 6.51 -4.92
N ILE A 38 14.94 5.60 -4.38
CA ILE A 38 13.90 5.89 -3.38
C ILE A 38 14.05 4.89 -2.24
N ASP A 39 13.99 5.39 -1.01
CA ASP A 39 13.78 4.61 0.19
C ASP A 39 12.27 4.45 0.37
N TYR A 40 11.76 3.26 0.02
CA TYR A 40 10.33 2.96 -0.02
C TYR A 40 9.74 2.65 1.36
N TRP A 41 10.58 2.46 2.38
CA TRP A 41 10.18 2.16 3.75
C TRP A 41 11.15 2.79 4.75
N ALA A 42 11.12 4.12 4.83
CA ALA A 42 11.94 4.92 5.73
C ALA A 42 11.34 4.97 7.17
N VAL A 43 10.90 3.82 7.69
CA VAL A 43 10.27 3.71 9.01
C VAL A 43 11.25 3.11 10.01
N ALA A 44 11.25 3.62 11.23
CA ALA A 44 11.99 3.06 12.35
C ALA A 44 11.05 2.87 13.54
N ASP A 45 10.97 1.63 14.03
CA ASP A 45 10.18 1.29 15.20
C ASP A 45 10.82 1.84 16.48
N SER A 46 9.97 2.25 17.43
CA SER A 46 10.40 2.70 18.75
C SER A 46 10.74 1.55 19.71
N GLY A 47 10.45 0.31 19.30
CA GLY A 47 10.54 -0.90 20.12
C GLY A 47 9.30 -1.13 21.00
N LYS A 48 8.28 -0.29 20.89
CA LYS A 48 7.01 -0.40 21.63
C LYS A 48 5.94 -0.91 20.69
N TYR A 49 5.83 -2.24 20.62
CA TYR A 49 4.95 -2.96 19.68
C TYR A 49 3.60 -2.29 19.42
N ARG A 50 2.83 -1.95 20.46
CA ARG A 50 1.49 -1.35 20.28
C ARG A 50 1.54 0.01 19.57
N LEU A 51 2.50 0.86 19.92
CA LEU A 51 2.63 2.19 19.32
C LEU A 51 3.11 2.07 17.88
N ASP A 52 4.09 1.21 17.64
CA ASP A 52 4.66 0.97 16.32
C ASP A 52 3.62 0.34 15.38
N TYR A 53 2.83 -0.62 15.87
CA TYR A 53 1.71 -1.21 15.14
C TYR A 53 0.66 -0.15 14.76
N GLN A 54 0.26 0.70 15.71
CA GLN A 54 -0.69 1.79 15.44
C GLN A 54 -0.13 2.84 14.47
N MET A 55 1.17 3.13 14.54
CA MET A 55 1.85 3.95 13.55
C MET A 55 1.75 3.30 12.18
N GLY A 56 2.08 2.01 12.07
CA GLY A 56 1.91 1.23 10.84
C GLY A 56 0.51 1.34 10.25
N GLN A 57 -0.53 1.23 11.08
CA GLN A 57 -1.92 1.38 10.63
C GLN A 57 -2.20 2.78 10.06
N ARG A 58 -1.62 3.85 10.65
CA ARG A 58 -1.75 5.22 10.11
C ARG A 58 -1.09 5.32 8.74
N LEU A 59 0.12 4.79 8.59
CA LEU A 59 0.84 4.76 7.30
C LEU A 59 0.08 3.96 6.24
N GLY A 60 -0.57 2.86 6.64
CA GLY A 60 -1.42 2.06 5.75
C GLY A 60 -2.62 2.84 5.22
N ASN A 61 -3.28 3.61 6.09
CA ASN A 61 -4.38 4.49 5.67
C ASN A 61 -3.90 5.61 4.74
N GLU A 62 -2.75 6.24 5.07
CA GLU A 62 -2.12 7.25 4.22
C GLU A 62 -1.81 6.72 2.81
N TYR A 63 -1.25 5.51 2.73
CA TYR A 63 -1.01 4.82 1.45
C TYR A 63 -2.30 4.60 0.65
N LEU A 64 -3.35 4.08 1.29
CA LEU A 64 -4.62 3.80 0.63
C LEU A 64 -5.32 5.08 0.14
N GLU A 65 -5.29 6.14 0.94
CA GLU A 65 -5.80 7.46 0.56
C GLU A 65 -5.03 7.99 -0.66
N PHE A 66 -3.70 7.88 -0.66
CA PHE A 66 -2.87 8.33 -1.77
C PHE A 66 -3.19 7.56 -3.06
N VAL A 67 -3.18 6.21 -3.05
CA VAL A 67 -3.44 5.44 -4.29
C VAL A 67 -4.89 5.53 -4.76
N GLY A 68 -5.83 5.78 -3.84
CA GLY A 68 -7.22 6.08 -4.18
C GLY A 68 -7.39 7.42 -4.89
N ASN A 69 -6.67 8.45 -4.44
CA ASN A 69 -6.68 9.78 -5.07
C ASN A 69 -5.84 9.84 -6.37
N TYR A 70 -4.84 8.98 -6.51
CA TYR A 70 -3.92 8.96 -7.64
C TYR A 70 -3.76 7.55 -8.26
N PRO A 71 -4.81 6.97 -8.88
CA PRO A 71 -4.78 5.62 -9.43
C PRO A 71 -4.04 5.58 -10.78
N THR A 72 -2.72 5.69 -10.75
CA THR A 72 -1.85 5.64 -11.93
C THR A 72 -1.22 4.26 -12.09
N PHE A 73 -0.78 3.92 -13.31
CA PHE A 73 0.00 2.70 -13.55
C PHE A 73 1.28 2.60 -12.70
N GLY A 74 1.93 3.74 -12.42
CA GLY A 74 3.08 3.79 -11.52
C GLY A 74 2.70 3.39 -10.10
N ASN A 75 1.59 3.93 -9.59
CA ASN A 75 1.12 3.65 -8.25
C ASN A 75 0.52 2.24 -8.11
N ALA A 76 0.08 1.61 -9.19
CA ALA A 76 -0.36 0.21 -9.17
C ALA A 76 0.75 -0.77 -8.74
N ASN A 77 2.01 -0.43 -8.98
CA ASN A 77 3.17 -1.23 -8.55
C ASN A 77 3.74 -0.80 -7.19
N LEU A 78 3.24 0.30 -6.61
CA LEU A 78 3.86 0.93 -5.43
C LEU A 78 3.87 0.02 -4.21
N LEU A 79 2.80 -0.74 -3.97
CA LEU A 79 2.76 -1.71 -2.87
C LEU A 79 3.92 -2.72 -2.94
N GLY A 80 4.26 -3.18 -4.15
CA GLY A 80 5.36 -4.14 -4.34
C GLY A 80 6.69 -3.57 -3.88
N TRP A 81 6.99 -2.32 -4.24
CA TRP A 81 8.21 -1.62 -3.83
C TRP A 81 8.24 -1.34 -2.32
N ILE A 82 7.10 -1.00 -1.72
CA ILE A 82 6.98 -0.81 -0.27
C ILE A 82 7.26 -2.12 0.47
N VAL A 83 6.66 -3.23 0.03
CA VAL A 83 6.87 -4.55 0.64
C VAL A 83 8.32 -5.02 0.48
N GLU A 84 8.96 -4.72 -0.65
CA GLU A 84 10.39 -4.96 -0.82
C GLU A 84 11.21 -4.14 0.20
N GLY A 85 10.87 -2.86 0.41
CA GLY A 85 11.47 -2.02 1.43
C GLY A 85 11.33 -2.61 2.84
N ILE A 86 10.13 -3.04 3.22
CA ILE A 86 9.84 -3.74 4.49
C ILE A 86 10.70 -4.99 4.62
N ALA A 87 10.83 -5.79 3.57
CA ALA A 87 11.61 -7.03 3.60
C ALA A 87 13.10 -6.77 3.85
N ARG A 88 13.61 -5.62 3.40
CA ARG A 88 15.01 -5.19 3.62
C ARG A 88 15.26 -4.70 5.06
N THR A 89 14.22 -4.33 5.80
CA THR A 89 14.34 -3.92 7.22
C THR A 89 14.06 -5.06 8.20
N ALA A 90 13.68 -6.25 7.72
CA ALA A 90 13.46 -7.40 8.57
C ALA A 90 14.70 -7.72 9.43
N ASP A 91 14.46 -8.15 10.67
CA ASP A 91 15.55 -8.45 11.59
C ASP A 91 16.36 -9.70 11.17
N HIS A 92 17.42 -10.02 11.92
CA HIS A 92 18.27 -11.19 11.65
C HIS A 92 17.54 -12.55 11.67
N ASN A 93 16.30 -12.60 12.20
CA ASN A 93 15.44 -13.77 12.21
C ASN A 93 14.38 -13.72 11.10
N GLY A 94 14.44 -12.72 10.21
CA GLY A 94 13.46 -12.49 9.15
C GLY A 94 12.12 -11.98 9.68
N LYS A 95 12.07 -11.49 10.92
CA LYS A 95 10.85 -10.94 11.50
C LYS A 95 10.64 -9.52 11.00
N ILE A 96 9.46 -9.27 10.47
CA ILE A 96 9.01 -7.93 10.09
C ILE A 96 8.62 -7.12 11.33
N ASP A 97 8.90 -5.82 11.26
CA ASP A 97 8.64 -4.85 12.31
C ASP A 97 7.14 -4.69 12.63
N ALA A 98 6.84 -4.18 13.82
CA ALA A 98 5.46 -4.01 14.26
C ALA A 98 4.71 -2.98 13.40
N SER A 99 5.39 -1.92 12.97
CA SER A 99 4.84 -0.95 12.01
C SER A 99 4.53 -1.59 10.66
N ALA A 100 5.41 -2.45 10.14
CA ALA A 100 5.15 -3.18 8.90
C ALA A 100 3.91 -4.07 9.01
N LEU A 101 3.75 -4.80 10.13
CA LEU A 101 2.55 -5.59 10.40
C LEU A 101 1.28 -4.74 10.47
N GLY A 102 1.34 -3.57 11.11
CA GLY A 102 0.23 -2.63 11.20
C GLY A 102 -0.19 -2.09 9.83
N PHE A 103 0.79 -1.75 8.99
CA PHE A 103 0.57 -1.29 7.62
C PHE A 103 -0.11 -2.37 6.78
N LEU A 104 0.45 -3.58 6.76
CA LEU A 104 -0.05 -4.70 5.96
C LEU A 104 -1.45 -5.15 6.40
N ARG A 105 -1.77 -5.01 7.69
CA ARG A 105 -3.13 -5.26 8.19
C ARG A 105 -4.15 -4.35 7.51
N VAL A 106 -3.90 -3.05 7.44
CA VAL A 106 -4.83 -2.09 6.84
C VAL A 106 -5.00 -2.38 5.35
N VAL A 107 -3.91 -2.65 4.63
CA VAL A 107 -3.98 -3.05 3.22
C VAL A 107 -4.81 -4.33 3.03
N ASN A 108 -4.59 -5.34 3.89
CA ASN A 108 -5.35 -6.57 3.84
C ASN A 108 -6.84 -6.36 4.15
N ASP A 109 -7.19 -5.51 5.11
CA ASP A 109 -8.59 -5.22 5.45
C ASP A 109 -9.35 -4.66 4.22
N TYR A 110 -8.72 -3.80 3.43
CA TYR A 110 -9.30 -3.30 2.18
C TYR A 110 -9.35 -4.35 1.07
N ALA A 111 -8.31 -5.20 0.95
CA ALA A 111 -8.33 -6.32 0.02
C ALA A 111 -9.47 -7.30 0.34
N MET A 112 -9.69 -7.62 1.62
CA MET A 112 -10.81 -8.44 2.08
C MET A 112 -12.15 -7.79 1.79
N ALA A 113 -12.28 -6.47 2.02
CA ALA A 113 -13.52 -5.76 1.72
C ALA A 113 -13.87 -5.82 0.22
N ALA A 114 -12.88 -5.58 -0.66
CA ALA A 114 -13.06 -5.72 -2.10
C ALA A 114 -13.40 -7.16 -2.50
N ALA A 115 -12.71 -8.15 -1.94
CA ALA A 115 -12.98 -9.56 -2.19
C ALA A 115 -14.40 -9.97 -1.73
N ALA A 116 -14.87 -9.45 -0.60
CA ALA A 116 -16.21 -9.70 -0.10
C ALA A 116 -17.28 -9.15 -1.06
N ILE A 117 -17.08 -7.94 -1.60
CA ILE A 117 -17.96 -7.36 -2.62
C ILE A 117 -18.01 -8.25 -3.87
N LEU A 118 -16.86 -8.75 -4.33
CA LEU A 118 -16.77 -9.63 -5.49
C LEU A 118 -17.41 -11.01 -5.27
N ALA A 119 -17.47 -11.46 -4.03
CA ALA A 119 -18.10 -12.73 -3.64
C ALA A 119 -19.61 -12.60 -3.42
N MET A 120 -20.17 -11.38 -3.38
CA MET A 120 -21.62 -11.20 -3.25
C MET A 120 -22.32 -11.79 -4.47
N PRO A 121 -23.39 -12.59 -4.29
CA PRO A 121 -24.19 -13.09 -5.40
C PRO A 121 -24.69 -11.93 -6.26
N SER A 122 -24.65 -12.09 -7.58
CA SER A 122 -25.30 -11.12 -8.46
C SER A 122 -26.80 -11.13 -8.15
N ALA A 123 -27.45 -9.97 -8.12
CA ALA A 123 -28.91 -9.87 -7.87
C ALA A 123 -29.76 -10.70 -8.87
N HIS A 124 -29.15 -11.21 -9.95
CA HIS A 124 -29.75 -12.12 -10.92
C HIS A 124 -29.81 -13.59 -10.42
N ASP A 125 -28.93 -14.01 -9.50
CA ASP A 125 -28.86 -15.41 -9.05
C ASP A 125 -29.84 -15.74 -7.92
N ALA A 126 -30.47 -14.73 -7.31
CA ALA A 126 -31.40 -14.89 -6.20
C ALA A 126 -32.88 -15.03 -6.63
N ALA A 127 -33.16 -15.07 -7.93
CA ALA A 127 -34.52 -15.13 -8.49
C ALA A 127 -34.81 -16.41 -9.31
N GLY A 128 -33.97 -17.44 -9.19
CA GLY A 128 -34.13 -18.75 -9.87
C GLY A 128 -34.67 -19.83 -8.95
#